data_AF-A0A7X9QDA9-F1
#
_entry.id   AF-A0A7X9QDA9-F1
#
_cell.length_a   1.000
_cell.length_b   1.000
_cell.length_c   1.000
_cell.angle_alpha   90.00
_cell.angle_beta   90.00
_cell.angle_gamma   90.00
#
_symmetry.space_group_name_H-M   'P 1'
#
loop_
_entity.id
_entity.type
_entity.pdbx_description
1 polymer ?
#
loop_
_entity_poly.entity_id
_entity_poly.type
_entity_poly.pdbx_seq_one_letter_code
_entity_poly.pdbx_strand_id
1 'polypeptide(L)'
;MKLTLAHRLGAVATAGALLAFAGCERGSQMKADAGPTATAEGTCPDVVAAAETAVTKALDVAAPWTGPTSGPKASGSKSIIYIAQAMTNPGVAGVAKGVQEAGAAIGWNVRILDGGGNQSDIGGAIAQAIAQK
;
A
#
# COMPACT_ATOMS: atom_id res chain seq x y z
N MET A 1 -61.28 7.58 -54.47
CA MET A 1 -61.38 6.16 -54.04
C MET A 1 -61.48 6.15 -52.51
N LYS A 2 -62.52 5.56 -51.93
CA LYS A 2 -62.74 5.47 -50.47
C LYS A 2 -61.75 4.49 -49.82
N LEU A 3 -61.26 4.79 -48.62
CA LEU A 3 -61.17 3.95 -47.39
C LEU A 3 -60.17 4.61 -46.40
N THR A 4 -60.65 5.26 -45.34
CA THR A 4 -60.80 4.77 -43.94
C THR A 4 -59.51 4.49 -43.16
N LEU A 5 -59.19 5.43 -42.26
CA LEU A 5 -58.93 5.28 -40.83
C LEU A 5 -58.50 3.90 -40.29
N ALA A 6 -57.33 3.82 -39.64
CA ALA A 6 -57.17 3.15 -38.34
C ALA A 6 -55.77 3.41 -37.71
N HIS A 7 -55.81 4.00 -36.49
CA HIS A 7 -55.14 3.48 -35.27
C HIS A 7 -53.59 3.37 -35.27
N ARG A 8 -52.82 3.88 -34.30
CA ARG A 8 -53.06 4.17 -32.87
C ARG A 8 -52.08 5.25 -32.37
N LEU A 9 -52.56 5.97 -31.35
CA LEU A 9 -51.79 6.70 -30.34
C LEU A 9 -50.49 5.97 -29.96
N GLY A 10 -49.34 6.62 -30.16
CA GLY A 10 -48.10 6.34 -29.47
C GLY A 10 -47.72 7.57 -28.65
N ALA A 11 -48.00 7.54 -27.35
CA ALA A 11 -47.63 8.61 -26.42
C ALA A 11 -46.10 8.64 -26.26
N VAL A 12 -45.47 9.73 -26.73
CA VAL A 12 -44.08 10.04 -26.40
C VAL A 12 -44.09 10.82 -25.10
N ALA A 13 -43.83 10.15 -23.99
CA ALA A 13 -43.54 10.77 -22.71
C ALA A 13 -42.04 10.61 -22.43
N THR A 14 -41.26 11.61 -22.83
CA THR A 14 -39.89 11.81 -22.37
C THR A 14 -39.91 12.34 -20.94
N ALA A 15 -39.48 11.52 -19.99
CA ALA A 15 -39.20 11.91 -18.61
C ALA A 15 -38.05 11.00 -18.14
N GLY A 16 -36.99 11.44 -17.51
CA GLY A 16 -36.45 12.74 -17.13
C GLY A 16 -35.01 12.46 -16.71
N ALA A 17 -34.10 13.40 -16.93
CA ALA A 17 -32.68 13.22 -16.62
C ALA A 17 -32.47 12.96 -15.11
N LEU A 18 -31.99 11.76 -14.77
CA LEU A 18 -31.46 11.46 -13.44
C LEU A 18 -30.04 12.04 -13.33
N LEU A 19 -29.92 13.17 -12.64
CA LEU A 19 -28.63 13.67 -12.16
C LEU A 19 -28.15 12.75 -11.03
N ALA A 20 -27.28 11.79 -11.35
CA ALA A 20 -26.55 11.04 -10.34
C ALA A 20 -25.42 11.92 -9.79
N PHE A 21 -25.57 12.39 -8.56
CA PHE A 21 -24.44 12.89 -7.78
C PHE A 21 -23.53 11.70 -7.44
N ALA A 22 -22.48 11.47 -8.24
CA ALA A 22 -21.38 10.60 -7.86
C ALA A 22 -20.48 11.37 -6.88
N GLY A 23 -20.88 11.40 -5.60
CA GLY A 23 -20.15 12.08 -4.54
C GLY A 23 -20.15 11.26 -3.25
N CYS A 24 -18.94 10.85 -2.83
CA CYS A 24 -18.60 10.05 -1.64
C CYS A 24 -18.92 8.56 -1.69
N GLU A 25 -18.15 7.79 -2.46
CA GLU A 25 -17.91 6.39 -2.14
C GLU A 25 -16.82 6.29 -1.06
N ARG A 26 -17.24 5.95 0.18
CA ARG A 26 -16.37 5.36 1.19
C ARG A 26 -16.49 3.85 1.09
N GLY A 27 -15.35 3.19 0.92
CA GLY A 27 -15.21 1.74 1.05
C GLY A 27 -15.15 1.02 -0.28
N SER A 28 -14.07 0.27 -0.47
CA SER A 28 -13.86 -0.66 -1.58
C SER A 28 -15.01 -1.66 -1.64
N GLN A 29 -16.02 -1.38 -2.45
CA GLN A 29 -17.01 -2.38 -2.84
C GLN A 29 -16.31 -3.28 -3.86
N MET A 30 -15.82 -4.44 -3.41
CA MET A 30 -15.51 -5.52 -4.33
C MET A 30 -16.83 -5.95 -4.96
N LYS A 31 -17.13 -5.41 -6.14
CA LYS A 31 -18.14 -6.00 -7.01
C LYS A 31 -17.66 -7.41 -7.32
N ALA A 32 -18.34 -8.41 -6.75
CA ALA A 32 -18.14 -9.79 -7.11
C ALA A 32 -18.68 -9.97 -8.54
N ASP A 33 -17.88 -9.57 -9.51
CA ASP A 33 -18.03 -10.14 -10.84
C ASP A 33 -17.69 -11.62 -10.69
N ALA A 34 -18.68 -12.48 -10.90
CA ALA A 34 -18.47 -13.92 -11.02
C ALA A 34 -17.61 -14.17 -12.27
N GLY A 35 -16.30 -13.95 -12.12
CA GLY A 35 -15.31 -14.45 -13.04
C GLY A 35 -15.41 -15.97 -13.11
N PRO A 36 -14.88 -16.59 -14.18
CA PRO A 36 -14.94 -18.03 -14.34
C PRO A 36 -14.43 -18.70 -13.07
N THR A 37 -15.26 -19.55 -12.47
CA THR A 37 -14.88 -20.42 -11.36
C THR A 37 -13.68 -21.23 -11.84
N ALA A 38 -12.49 -20.92 -11.34
CA ALA A 38 -11.32 -21.72 -11.61
C ALA A 38 -11.54 -23.09 -10.97
N THR A 39 -11.93 -24.07 -11.78
CA THR A 39 -11.73 -25.48 -11.45
C THR A 39 -10.23 -25.71 -11.49
N ALA A 40 -9.60 -25.65 -10.31
CA ALA A 40 -8.21 -26.06 -10.13
C ALA A 40 -8.13 -27.59 -10.22
N GLU A 41 -8.19 -28.12 -11.44
CA GLU A 41 -7.86 -29.52 -11.70
C GLU A 41 -6.43 -29.60 -12.24
N GLY A 42 -5.47 -29.69 -11.32
CA GLY A 42 -4.07 -29.94 -11.63
C GLY A 42 -3.15 -29.64 -10.46
N THR A 43 -2.35 -30.62 -10.03
CA THR A 43 -1.15 -30.35 -9.23
C THR A 43 -0.08 -29.80 -10.17
N CYS A 44 0.44 -28.60 -9.90
CA CYS A 44 1.59 -28.02 -10.61
C CYS A 44 2.86 -28.21 -9.76
N PRO A 45 3.47 -29.41 -9.71
CA PRO A 45 4.58 -29.72 -8.81
C PRO A 45 5.82 -28.88 -9.08
N ASP A 46 6.05 -28.48 -10.33
CA ASP A 46 7.12 -27.59 -10.75
C ASP A 46 6.95 -26.18 -10.17
N VAL A 47 5.72 -25.65 -10.18
CA VAL A 47 5.39 -24.35 -9.58
C VAL A 47 5.60 -24.39 -8.06
N VAL A 48 5.17 -25.48 -7.40
CA VAL A 48 5.37 -25.65 -5.96
C VAL A 48 6.86 -25.73 -5.62
N ALA A 49 7.65 -26.53 -6.34
CA ALA A 49 9.09 -26.65 -6.12
C ALA A 49 9.84 -25.33 -6.33
N ALA A 50 9.45 -24.54 -7.34
CA ALA A 50 9.99 -23.20 -7.56
C ALA A 50 9.63 -22.24 -6.42
N ALA A 51 8.39 -22.31 -5.91
CA ALA A 51 7.96 -21.51 -4.77
C ALA A 51 8.71 -21.88 -3.49
N GLU A 52 8.90 -23.17 -3.20
CA GLU A 52 9.70 -23.64 -2.06
C GLU A 52 11.13 -23.12 -2.13
N THR A 53 11.77 -23.22 -3.30
CA THR A 53 13.13 -22.69 -3.52
C THR A 53 13.18 -21.17 -3.26
N ALA A 54 12.20 -20.43 -3.77
CA ALA A 54 12.11 -18.99 -3.57
C ALA A 54 11.91 -18.62 -2.10
N VAL A 55 11.06 -19.36 -1.38
CA VAL A 55 10.82 -19.18 0.05
C VAL A 55 12.07 -19.49 0.85
N THR A 56 12.73 -20.64 0.62
CA THR A 56 13.99 -20.98 1.29
C THR A 56 15.04 -19.89 1.10
N LYS A 57 15.17 -19.34 -0.11
CA LYS A 57 16.08 -18.23 -0.38
C LYS A 57 15.68 -16.94 0.35
N ALA A 58 14.39 -16.62 0.41
CA ALA A 58 13.90 -15.42 1.08
C ALA A 58 14.01 -15.49 2.62
N LEU A 59 14.00 -16.70 3.18
CA LEU A 59 14.15 -16.95 4.61
C LEU A 59 15.62 -16.96 5.08
N ASP A 60 16.59 -16.88 4.17
CA ASP A 60 18.00 -16.76 4.54
C ASP A 60 18.31 -15.37 5.11
N VAL A 61 18.23 -15.25 6.44
CA VAL A 61 18.53 -14.02 7.19
C VAL A 61 20.00 -13.59 7.12
N ALA A 62 20.89 -14.44 6.59
CA ALA A 62 22.31 -14.17 6.41
C ALA A 62 22.70 -14.07 4.92
N ALA A 63 21.72 -13.90 4.03
CA ALA A 63 21.97 -13.78 2.60
C ALA A 63 22.96 -12.63 2.31
N PRO A 64 23.95 -12.85 1.42
CA PRO A 64 24.92 -11.82 1.07
C PRO A 64 24.22 -10.64 0.38
N TRP A 65 24.66 -9.42 0.69
CA TRP A 65 24.21 -8.21 0.00
C TRP A 65 24.60 -8.27 -1.48
N THR A 66 23.61 -8.22 -2.37
CA THR A 66 23.81 -8.24 -3.84
C THR A 66 23.65 -6.86 -4.48
N GLY A 67 23.40 -5.83 -3.69
CA GLY A 67 23.27 -4.45 -4.16
C GLY A 67 24.63 -3.74 -4.30
N PRO A 68 24.61 -2.44 -4.67
CA PRO A 68 25.83 -1.63 -4.76
C PRO A 68 26.60 -1.58 -3.43
N THR A 69 27.93 -1.67 -3.50
CA THR A 69 28.86 -1.58 -2.35
C THR A 69 29.62 -0.25 -2.32
N SER A 70 29.42 0.60 -3.32
CA SER A 70 30.05 1.91 -3.44
C SER A 70 29.02 2.97 -3.81
N GLY A 71 29.29 4.22 -3.43
CA GLY A 71 28.48 5.39 -3.76
C GLY A 71 29.16 6.68 -3.32
N PRO A 72 28.50 7.84 -3.47
CA PRO A 72 28.98 9.09 -2.91
C PRO A 72 29.23 8.99 -1.41
N LYS A 73 30.23 9.73 -0.91
CA LYS A 73 30.52 9.78 0.52
C LYS A 73 29.33 10.36 1.29
N ALA A 74 28.90 9.67 2.35
CA ALA A 74 27.84 10.15 3.22
C ALA A 74 28.26 11.47 3.90
N SER A 75 27.32 12.42 3.98
CA SER A 75 27.53 13.67 4.70
C SER A 75 27.46 13.40 6.20
N GLY A 76 28.54 13.62 6.94
CA GLY A 76 28.57 13.39 8.39
C GLY A 76 27.77 14.41 9.22
N SER A 77 27.68 14.17 10.52
CA SER A 77 27.21 15.13 11.53
C SER A 77 25.81 15.70 11.29
N LYS A 78 24.89 14.86 10.81
CA LYS A 78 23.47 15.22 10.68
C LYS A 78 22.70 14.84 11.93
N SER A 79 21.67 15.62 12.24
CA SER A 79 20.61 15.22 13.18
C SER A 79 19.44 14.66 12.36
N ILE A 80 19.05 13.42 12.64
CA ILE A 80 17.97 12.73 11.94
C ILE A 80 16.93 12.32 12.98
N ILE A 81 15.67 12.67 12.73
CA ILE A 81 14.54 12.16 13.48
C ILE A 81 13.81 11.16 12.58
N TYR A 82 13.81 9.90 12.98
CA TYR A 82 13.03 8.84 12.33
C TYR A 82 11.73 8.64 13.09
N ILE A 83 10.61 8.71 12.38
CA ILE A 83 9.28 8.50 12.95
C ILE A 83 8.82 7.11 12.53
N ALA A 84 8.77 6.19 13.49
CA ALA A 84 8.27 4.84 13.29
C ALA A 84 6.74 4.85 13.16
N GLN A 85 6.17 3.92 12.39
CA GLN A 85 4.72 3.75 12.34
C GLN A 85 4.16 3.31 13.70
N ALA A 86 4.68 2.21 14.24
CA ALA A 86 4.35 1.67 15.55
C ALA A 86 5.51 0.79 16.04
N MET A 87 6.13 1.12 17.17
CA MET A 87 7.26 0.32 17.69
C MET A 87 6.83 -1.02 18.29
N THR A 88 5.52 -1.25 18.50
CA THR A 88 4.96 -2.56 18.86
C THR A 88 5.00 -3.56 17.71
N ASN A 89 5.20 -3.11 16.47
CA ASN A 89 5.44 -3.98 15.33
C ASN A 89 6.94 -4.33 15.25
N PRO A 90 7.33 -5.61 15.37
CA PRO A 90 8.73 -6.01 15.39
C PRO A 90 9.46 -5.72 14.07
N GLY A 91 8.76 -5.73 12.93
CA GLY A 91 9.36 -5.36 11.64
C GLY A 91 9.73 -3.88 11.58
N VAL A 92 8.86 -3.00 12.12
CA VAL A 92 9.13 -1.56 12.22
C VAL A 92 10.26 -1.30 13.22
N ALA A 93 10.25 -1.97 14.37
CA ALA A 93 11.30 -1.85 15.37
C ALA A 93 12.67 -2.29 14.83
N GLY A 94 12.70 -3.35 14.01
CA GLY A 94 13.91 -3.80 13.32
C GLY A 94 14.46 -2.75 12.36
N VAL A 95 13.60 -2.10 11.57
CA VAL A 95 14.01 -1.00 10.68
C VAL A 95 14.53 0.19 11.48
N ALA A 96 13.85 0.59 12.56
CA ALA A 96 14.29 1.68 13.42
C ALA A 96 15.70 1.42 13.98
N LYS A 97 15.96 0.19 14.45
CA LYS A 97 17.29 -0.23 14.91
C LYS A 97 18.33 -0.13 13.78
N GLY A 98 18.03 -0.63 12.58
CA GLY A 98 18.94 -0.54 11.43
C GLY A 98 19.26 0.90 11.04
N VAL A 99 18.29 1.82 11.13
CA VAL A 99 18.52 3.25 10.89
C VAL A 99 19.45 3.85 11.96
N GLN A 100 19.29 3.47 13.23
CA GLN A 100 20.21 3.91 14.29
C GLN A 100 21.64 3.40 14.07
N GLU A 101 21.80 2.12 13.72
CA GLU A 101 23.10 1.51 13.43
C GLU A 101 23.79 2.18 12.24
N ALA A 102 23.04 2.38 11.14
CA ALA A 102 23.55 3.09 9.96
C ALA A 102 23.94 4.53 10.29
N GLY A 103 23.10 5.24 11.06
CA GLY A 103 23.39 6.59 11.52
C GLY A 103 24.65 6.65 12.37
N ALA A 104 24.82 5.73 13.32
CA ALA A 104 26.03 5.63 14.14
C ALA A 104 27.29 5.39 13.29
N ALA A 105 27.21 4.48 12.30
CA ALA A 105 28.32 4.21 11.39
C ALA A 105 28.72 5.43 10.54
N ILE A 106 27.75 6.28 10.17
CA ILE A 106 28.00 7.50 9.40
C ILE A 106 28.45 8.68 10.30
N GLY A 107 28.12 8.64 11.59
CA GLY A 107 28.33 9.76 12.53
C GLY A 107 27.15 10.74 12.57
N TRP A 108 25.93 10.24 12.41
CA TRP A 108 24.68 10.97 12.62
C TRP A 108 24.17 10.83 14.05
N ASN A 109 23.48 11.85 14.55
CA ASN A 109 22.66 11.78 15.74
C ASN A 109 21.23 11.37 15.32
N VAL A 110 20.85 10.11 15.56
CA VAL A 110 19.54 9.58 15.20
C VAL A 110 18.64 9.50 16.44
N ARG A 111 17.44 10.06 16.34
CA ARG A 111 16.38 9.95 17.34
C ARG A 111 15.17 9.23 16.74
N ILE A 112 14.62 8.29 17.50
CA ILE A 112 13.42 7.55 17.11
C ILE A 112 12.22 8.14 17.85
N LEU A 113 11.15 8.45 17.12
CA LEU A 113 9.84 8.76 17.67
C LEU A 113 8.87 7.65 17.27
N ASP A 114 8.05 7.19 18.23
CA ASP A 114 7.01 6.20 17.96
C ASP A 114 5.71 6.90 17.55
N GLY A 115 5.17 6.52 16.40
CA GLY A 115 3.88 6.99 15.90
C GLY A 115 2.67 6.23 16.46
N GLY A 116 2.86 5.23 17.32
CA GLY A 116 1.76 4.59 18.06
C GLY A 116 0.75 3.82 17.22
N GLY A 117 0.98 3.66 15.91
CA GLY A 117 0.13 2.93 14.98
C GLY A 117 -1.17 3.63 14.59
N ASN A 118 -1.34 4.91 14.94
CA ASN A 118 -2.54 5.68 14.62
C ASN A 118 -2.21 7.09 14.12
N GLN A 119 -3.15 7.71 13.42
CA GLN A 119 -2.93 9.00 12.75
C GLN A 119 -2.64 10.15 13.72
N SER A 120 -3.26 10.15 14.90
CA SER A 120 -3.08 11.20 15.89
C SER A 120 -1.66 11.20 16.44
N ASP A 121 -1.17 10.02 16.82
CA ASP A 121 0.16 9.86 17.41
C ASP A 121 1.27 10.08 16.37
N ILE A 122 1.08 9.62 15.13
CA ILE A 122 1.99 9.95 14.01
C ILE A 122 2.02 11.47 13.79
N GLY A 123 0.87 12.14 13.78
CA GLY A 123 0.78 13.60 13.64
C GLY A 123 1.50 14.33 14.78
N GLY A 124 1.34 13.86 16.02
CA GLY A 124 2.04 14.37 17.19
C GLY A 124 3.56 14.19 17.11
N ALA A 125 4.03 13.02 16.70
CA ALA A 125 5.45 12.74 16.50
C ALA A 125 6.06 13.64 15.41
N ILE A 126 5.32 13.90 14.31
CA ILE A 126 5.74 14.84 13.26
C ILE A 126 5.86 16.27 13.83
N ALA A 127 4.86 16.73 14.57
CA ALA A 127 4.89 18.05 15.18
C ALA A 127 6.09 18.19 16.15
N GLN A 128 6.34 17.17 16.98
CA GLN A 128 7.49 17.11 17.87
C GLN A 128 8.82 17.14 17.09
N ALA A 129 8.93 16.40 15.99
CA ALA A 129 10.13 16.39 15.15
C ALA A 129 10.42 17.76 14.55
N ILE A 130 9.37 18.46 14.09
CA ILE A 130 9.51 19.80 13.50
C ILE A 130 9.91 20.85 14.53
N ALA A 131 9.44 20.72 15.78
CA ALA A 131 9.77 21.63 16.86
C ALA A 131 11.22 21.52 17.38
N GLN A 132 11.96 20.49 16.96
CA GLN A 132 13.35 20.21 17.38
C GLN A 132 14.40 20.68 16.36
N LYS A 133 14.01 21.55 15.43
CA LYS A 133 14.90 22.17 14.44
C LYS A 133 15.76 23.26 15.04
#